data_AF-A0A3N1MJA5-F1
#
_entry.id   AF-A0A3N1MJA5-F1
#
_cell.length_a   1.000
_cell.length_b   1.000
_cell.length_c   1.000
_cell.angle_alpha   90.00
_cell.angle_beta   90.00
_cell.angle_gamma   90.00
#
_symmetry.space_group_name_H-M   'P 1'
#
loop_
_entity.id
_entity.type
_entity.pdbx_description
1 polymer ?
#
loop_
_entity_poly.entity_id
_entity_poly.type
_entity_poly.pdbx_seq_one_letter_code
_entity_poly.pdbx_strand_id
1 'polypeptide(L)'
;MSRHRCWRRLLLSTVALALAGCSAPVEPTQREGTWRPIGSNDTNLRAMVADPAHLSQGAESSGGRGWQASQAIGRLRDDKVKSLPDVRASRVGPAPSTGPGR
;
A
#
# COMPACT_ATOMS: atom_id res chain seq x y z
N MET A 1 -3.49 -8.81 -44.61
CA MET A 1 -2.60 -8.92 -43.43
C MET A 1 -2.69 -10.35 -42.87
N SER A 2 -1.57 -11.05 -42.70
CA SER A 2 -1.55 -12.49 -42.38
C SER A 2 -1.91 -12.76 -40.92
N ARG A 3 -2.93 -13.60 -40.69
CA ARG A 3 -3.45 -14.01 -39.37
C ARG A 3 -2.37 -14.52 -38.41
N HIS A 4 -1.33 -15.17 -38.96
CA HIS A 4 -0.16 -15.65 -38.19
C HIS A 4 0.65 -14.52 -37.55
N ARG A 5 0.73 -13.34 -38.17
CA ARG A 5 1.44 -12.19 -37.61
C ARG A 5 0.69 -11.55 -36.44
N CYS A 6 -0.64 -11.64 -36.44
CA CYS A 6 -1.49 -11.11 -35.37
C CYS A 6 -1.41 -12.02 -34.13
N TRP A 7 -1.50 -13.33 -34.33
CA TRP A 7 -1.38 -14.32 -33.25
C TRP A 7 -0.03 -14.30 -32.56
N ARG A 8 1.07 -14.20 -33.33
CA ARG A 8 2.41 -14.16 -32.77
C ARG A 8 2.66 -12.92 -31.91
N ARG A 9 2.09 -11.77 -32.31
CA ARG A 9 2.16 -10.53 -31.52
C ARG A 9 1.37 -10.64 -30.23
N LEU A 10 0.16 -11.20 -30.29
CA LEU A 10 -0.67 -11.41 -29.11
C LEU A 10 0.03 -12.31 -28.09
N LEU A 11 0.57 -13.45 -28.55
CA LEU A 11 1.31 -14.41 -27.74
C LEU A 11 2.52 -13.77 -27.05
N LEU A 12 3.35 -13.05 -27.81
CA LEU A 12 4.51 -12.32 -27.29
C LEU A 12 4.11 -11.27 -26.24
N SER A 13 3.01 -10.54 -26.46
CA SER A 13 2.50 -9.56 -25.50
C SER A 13 2.02 -10.23 -24.21
N THR A 14 1.26 -11.33 -24.29
CA THR A 14 0.83 -12.09 -23.09
C THR A 14 2.01 -12.65 -22.31
N VAL A 15 3.02 -13.20 -22.99
CA VAL A 15 4.23 -13.70 -22.34
C VAL A 15 4.98 -12.57 -21.65
N ALA A 16 5.18 -11.43 -22.32
CA ALA A 16 5.84 -10.27 -21.74
C ALA A 16 5.11 -9.73 -20.49
N LEU A 17 3.76 -9.67 -20.53
CA LEU A 17 2.97 -9.26 -19.36
C LEU A 17 3.05 -10.28 -18.22
N ALA A 18 3.04 -11.58 -18.53
CA ALA A 18 3.18 -12.64 -17.52
C ALA A 18 4.54 -12.62 -16.83
N LEU A 19 5.63 -12.32 -17.56
CA LEU A 19 6.95 -12.16 -16.97
C LEU A 19 7.10 -10.87 -16.16
N ALA A 20 6.48 -9.76 -16.58
CA ALA A 20 6.54 -8.50 -15.85
C ALA A 20 5.81 -8.57 -14.49
N GLY A 21 4.66 -9.27 -14.44
CA GLY A 21 3.91 -9.49 -13.20
C GLY A 21 4.56 -10.48 -12.23
N CYS A 22 5.56 -11.24 -12.68
CA CYS A 22 6.31 -12.18 -11.86
C CYS A 22 7.59 -11.58 -11.25
N SER A 23 7.90 -10.31 -11.54
CA SER A 23 8.86 -9.58 -10.72
C SER A 23 8.29 -9.49 -9.30
N ALA A 24 9.00 -10.10 -8.35
CA ALA A 24 8.58 -10.23 -6.96
C ALA A 24 7.99 -8.91 -6.44
N PRO A 25 6.99 -8.95 -5.53
CA PRO A 25 6.51 -7.73 -4.90
C PRO A 25 7.73 -7.04 -4.32
N VAL A 26 8.10 -5.86 -4.84
CA VAL A 26 9.06 -5.01 -4.17
C VAL A 26 8.43 -4.76 -2.82
N GLU A 27 9.01 -5.40 -1.80
CA GLU A 27 8.54 -5.31 -0.42
C GLU A 27 8.21 -3.84 -0.18
N PRO A 28 6.96 -3.48 0.17
CA PRO A 28 6.52 -2.08 0.12
C PRO A 28 7.44 -1.13 0.89
N THR A 29 8.10 -1.63 1.94
CA THR A 29 9.09 -0.91 2.76
C THR A 29 10.46 -0.74 2.10
N GLN A 30 10.72 -1.29 0.92
CA GLN A 30 11.98 -1.15 0.16
C GLN A 30 11.90 -0.08 -0.93
N ARG A 31 10.71 0.50 -1.19
CA ARG A 31 10.55 1.58 -2.17
C ARG A 31 11.26 2.84 -1.68
N GLU A 32 12.00 3.49 -2.59
CA GLU A 32 12.61 4.79 -2.31
C GLU A 32 11.54 5.81 -1.87
N GLY A 33 11.88 6.63 -0.88
CA GLY A 33 10.95 7.58 -0.26
C GLY A 33 9.92 6.95 0.69
N THR A 34 9.87 5.62 0.83
CA THR A 34 9.02 4.97 1.83
C THR A 34 9.74 4.89 3.18
N TRP A 35 8.98 5.06 4.26
CA TRP A 35 9.53 4.89 5.61
C TRP A 35 10.07 3.47 5.81
N ARG A 36 11.28 3.36 6.37
CA ARG A 36 11.97 2.09 6.61
C ARG A 36 12.22 1.90 8.11
N PRO A 37 11.99 0.70 8.68
CA PRO A 37 12.28 0.42 10.08
C PRO A 37 13.79 0.14 10.29
N ILE A 38 14.68 1.03 9.84
CA ILE A 38 16.14 0.88 9.97
C ILE A 38 16.68 1.39 11.32
N GLY A 39 15.79 1.66 12.28
CA GLY A 39 16.17 2.16 13.61
C GLY A 39 16.73 3.59 13.62
N SER A 40 16.71 4.31 12.49
CA SER A 40 17.22 5.69 12.40
C SER A 40 16.48 6.67 13.32
N ASN A 41 15.27 6.31 13.75
CA ASN A 41 14.45 7.10 14.66
C ASN A 41 14.45 6.56 16.11
N ASP A 42 15.17 5.48 16.41
CA ASP A 42 15.08 4.82 17.72
C ASP A 42 15.52 5.74 18.86
N THR A 43 16.57 6.53 18.65
CA THR A 43 17.06 7.49 19.65
C THR A 43 16.02 8.56 19.96
N ASN A 44 15.36 9.12 18.94
CA ASN A 44 14.29 10.10 19.13
C ASN A 44 13.08 9.47 19.82
N LEU A 45 12.70 8.25 19.42
CA LEU A 45 11.58 7.54 20.05
C LEU A 45 11.84 7.30 21.54
N ARG A 46 13.05 6.88 21.92
CA ARG A 46 13.44 6.72 23.34
C ARG A 46 13.40 8.05 24.10
N ALA A 47 13.77 9.16 23.46
CA ALA A 47 13.73 10.49 24.07
C ALA A 47 12.31 11.07 24.20
N MET A 48 11.40 10.71 23.29
CA MET A 48 10.04 11.26 23.23
C MET A 48 8.99 10.38 23.95
N VAL A 49 9.30 9.11 24.23
CA VAL A 49 8.32 8.21 24.86
C VAL A 49 8.09 8.62 26.32
N ALA A 50 6.83 8.80 26.70
CA ALA A 50 6.47 9.21 28.06
C ALA A 50 6.70 8.09 29.09
N ASP A 51 6.50 6.84 28.69
CA ASP A 51 6.78 5.65 29.49
C ASP A 51 7.63 4.66 28.67
N PRO A 52 8.86 4.32 29.12
CA PRO A 52 9.72 3.35 28.44
C PRO A 52 9.07 1.97 28.22
N ALA A 53 8.15 1.54 29.09
CA ALA A 53 7.46 0.26 28.94
C ALA A 53 6.64 0.17 27.63
N HIS A 54 6.14 1.32 27.15
CA HIS A 54 5.36 1.39 25.90
C HIS A 54 6.17 1.04 24.65
N LEU A 55 7.51 1.05 24.69
CA LEU A 55 8.36 0.60 23.58
C LEU A 55 8.24 -0.91 23.32
N SER A 56 7.77 -1.68 24.30
CA SER A 56 7.65 -3.14 24.19
C SER A 56 6.21 -3.65 24.29
N GLN A 57 5.32 -2.96 25.03
CA GLN A 57 4.00 -3.47 25.38
C GLN A 57 2.84 -2.61 24.83
N GLY A 58 3.14 -1.45 24.23
CA GLY A 58 2.12 -0.45 23.88
C GLY A 58 1.43 0.15 25.12
N ALA A 59 0.42 0.98 24.90
CA ALA A 59 -0.39 1.57 25.97
C ALA A 59 -1.84 1.13 25.83
N GLU A 60 -2.49 0.76 26.94
CA GLU A 60 -3.93 0.54 26.95
C GLU A 60 -4.68 1.88 26.85
N SER A 61 -5.79 1.89 26.13
CA SER A 61 -6.69 3.04 26.04
C SER A 61 -8.12 2.54 26.21
N SER A 62 -8.87 3.13 27.14
CA SER A 62 -10.29 2.85 27.31
C SER A 62 -11.04 3.31 26.05
N GLY A 63 -11.54 2.35 25.27
CA GLY A 63 -12.14 2.58 23.94
C GLY A 63 -11.18 2.39 22.76
N GLY A 64 -9.93 2.02 23.01
CA GLY A 64 -8.95 1.72 21.97
C GLY A 64 -9.33 0.47 21.17
N ARG A 65 -9.11 0.52 19.85
CA ARG A 65 -9.34 -0.62 18.93
C ARG A 65 -8.10 -1.50 18.77
N GLY A 66 -7.29 -1.65 19.82
CA GLY A 66 -6.00 -2.36 19.77
C GLY A 66 -6.12 -3.79 19.27
N TRP A 67 -7.15 -4.52 19.73
CA TRP A 67 -7.45 -5.87 19.26
C TRP A 67 -7.80 -5.94 17.77
N GLN A 68 -8.61 -5.00 17.26
CA GLN A 68 -8.93 -4.94 15.83
C GLN A 68 -7.71 -4.64 14.97
N ALA A 69 -6.83 -3.75 15.43
CA ALA A 69 -5.58 -3.41 14.74
C ALA A 69 -4.62 -4.60 14.70
N SER A 70 -4.42 -5.30 15.83
CA SER A 70 -3.52 -6.46 15.89
C SER A 70 -4.00 -7.60 14.98
N GLN A 71 -5.32 -7.84 14.93
CA GLN A 71 -5.92 -8.80 14.00
C GLN A 71 -5.72 -8.40 12.53
N ALA A 72 -5.75 -7.10 12.21
CA ALA A 72 -5.48 -6.62 10.85
C ALA A 72 -4.01 -6.85 10.43
N ILE A 73 -3.06 -6.60 11.34
CA ILE A 73 -1.63 -6.87 11.08
C ILE A 73 -1.39 -8.37 10.89
N GLY A 74 -2.00 -9.23 11.72
CA GLY A 74 -1.90 -10.69 11.55
C GLY A 74 -2.37 -11.14 10.17
N ARG A 75 -3.53 -10.67 9.74
CA ARG A 75 -4.04 -10.95 8.38
C ARG A 75 -3.11 -10.47 7.27
N LEU A 76 -2.49 -9.30 7.43
CA LEU A 76 -1.53 -8.79 6.44
C LEU A 76 -0.30 -9.69 6.34
N ARG A 77 0.25 -10.12 7.49
CA ARG A 77 1.44 -10.99 7.53
C ARG A 77 1.17 -12.40 6.99
N ASP A 78 -0.02 -12.92 7.24
CA ASP A 78 -0.43 -14.26 6.79
C ASP A 78 -0.94 -14.29 5.34
N ASP A 79 -0.86 -13.17 4.61
CA ASP A 79 -1.43 -12.97 3.27
C ASP A 79 -2.94 -13.30 3.19
N LYS A 80 -3.66 -13.01 4.28
CA LYS A 80 -5.11 -13.19 4.46
C LYS A 80 -5.84 -11.85 4.52
N VAL A 81 -5.40 -10.88 3.70
CA VAL A 81 -6.01 -9.54 3.67
C VAL A 81 -7.46 -9.65 3.19
N LYS A 82 -8.38 -8.98 3.90
CA LYS A 82 -9.79 -8.94 3.50
C LYS A 82 -9.92 -8.12 2.22
N SER A 83 -10.62 -8.64 1.21
CA SER A 83 -10.97 -7.84 0.03
C SER A 83 -11.69 -6.57 0.46
N LEU A 84 -11.21 -5.44 -0.07
CA LEU A 84 -11.92 -4.18 0.06
C LEU A 84 -13.25 -4.30 -0.71
N PRO A 85 -14.36 -3.76 -0.17
CA PRO A 85 -15.57 -3.59 -0.95
C PRO A 85 -15.23 -2.80 -2.22
N ASP A 86 -15.93 -3.07 -3.33
CA ASP A 86 -15.82 -2.24 -4.54
C ASP A 86 -16.48 -0.87 -4.28
N VAL A 87 -15.78 -0.03 -3.52
CA VAL A 87 -16.09 1.38 -3.31
C VAL A 87 -15.35 2.16 -4.37
N ARG A 88 -16.02 2.41 -5.49
CA ARG A 88 -15.58 3.44 -6.43
C ARG A 88 -15.61 4.77 -5.69
N ALA A 89 -14.43 5.26 -5.32
CA ALA A 89 -14.25 6.61 -4.80
C ALA A 89 -14.92 7.59 -5.79
N SER A 90 -15.65 8.55 -5.22
CA SER A 90 -16.49 9.54 -5.89
C SER A 90 -16.02 9.97 -7.28
N ARG A 91 -16.97 10.11 -8.22
CA ARG A 91 -16.70 10.79 -9.50
C ARG A 91 -16.20 12.21 -9.21
N VAL A 92 -14.92 12.46 -9.46
CA VAL A 92 -14.39 13.83 -9.53
C VAL A 92 -15.02 14.46 -10.77
N GLY A 93 -15.97 15.38 -10.55
CA GLY A 93 -16.57 16.17 -11.64
C GLY A 93 -15.58 17.22 -12.16
N PRO A 94 -15.73 17.69 -13.41
CA PRO A 94 -14.90 18.76 -13.94
C PRO A 94 -15.09 20.04 -13.09
N ALA A 95 -13.98 20.67 -12.70
CA ALA A 95 -14.00 21.97 -12.05
C ALA A 95 -14.53 23.03 -13.04
N PRO A 96 -15.41 23.96 -12.62
CA PRO A 96 -15.84 25.05 -13.49
C PRO A 96 -14.64 25.95 -13.80
N SER A 97 -14.25 26.00 -15.07
CA SER A 97 -13.28 26.96 -15.56
C SER A 97 -13.90 28.36 -15.47
N THR A 98 -13.50 29.12 -14.46
CA THR A 98 -13.79 30.56 -14.40
C THR A 98 -12.94 31.23 -15.47
N GLY A 99 -13.53 31.50 -16.63
CA GLY A 99 -12.91 32.34 -17.66
C GLY A 99 -12.88 33.80 -17.19
N PRO A 100 -11.88 34.61 -17.60
CA PRO A 100 -11.83 36.01 -17.24
C PRO A 100 -12.99 36.75 -17.91
N GLY A 101 -13.80 37.42 -17.08
CA GLY A 101 -14.78 38.40 -17.53
C GLY A 101 -14.10 39.58 -18.22
N ARG A 102 -14.79 40.05 -19.26
CA ARG A 102 -14.56 41.24 -20.09
C ARG A 102 -13.81 42.40 -19.46
#